data_AF-A0AAT9JVM5-F1
#
_entry.id   AF-A0AAT9JVM5-F1
#
_cell.length_a   1.000
_cell.length_b   1.000
_cell.length_c   1.000
_cell.angle_alpha   90.00
_cell.angle_beta   90.00
_cell.angle_gamma   90.00
#
_symmetry.space_group_name_H-M   'P 1'
#
loop_
_entity.id
_entity.type
_entity.pdbx_description
1 polymer ?
#
loop_
_entity_poly.entity_id
_entity_poly.type
_entity_poly.pdbx_seq_one_letter_code
_entity_poly.pdbx_strand_id
1 'polypeptide(L)'
;MKRQRTLRLWSGVLALLLCYASVAEAQRPPRPEEIGQLVYEKLPNLERANTYRGVRSGELRPIDTLVSRLIRFHQQNRNRRLASRLDWKITMADLLGVNGVLRPEDYPGFETLSPNPLQSDLQAIAKLTRAERDRLIDAILAVVPRPQTAAVPPEETLAPPEVRPTPPVPTPAVPPLPALPGRGSADLLR
;
A
#
# COMPACT_ATOMS: atom_id res chain seq x y z
N MET A 1 -37.25 57.70 -27.11
CA MET A 1 -35.83 58.12 -26.97
C MET A 1 -35.01 56.96 -26.39
N LYS A 2 -33.68 56.95 -26.53
CA LYS A 2 -32.83 55.74 -26.36
C LYS A 2 -31.67 56.01 -25.39
N ARG A 3 -31.26 54.96 -24.64
CA ARG A 3 -29.97 54.75 -23.90
C ARG A 3 -29.89 55.11 -22.40
N GLN A 4 -29.00 54.36 -21.73
CA GLN A 4 -28.38 54.55 -20.39
C GLN A 4 -29.30 54.23 -19.19
N ARG A 5 -28.93 53.56 -18.09
CA ARG A 5 -27.70 52.90 -17.53
C ARG A 5 -28.18 51.63 -16.74
N THR A 6 -27.39 50.65 -16.28
CA THR A 6 -25.92 50.42 -16.18
C THR A 6 -25.63 48.90 -16.21
N LEU A 7 -24.37 48.49 -16.38
CA LEU A 7 -23.86 47.13 -16.13
C LEU A 7 -23.66 46.92 -14.61
N ARG A 8 -24.20 45.85 -14.01
CA ARG A 8 -23.92 45.49 -12.60
C ARG A 8 -24.03 43.98 -12.37
N LEU A 9 -23.16 43.45 -11.51
CA LEU A 9 -23.26 42.13 -10.84
C LEU A 9 -23.06 40.87 -11.72
N TRP A 10 -21.86 40.69 -12.28
CA TRP A 10 -21.35 39.38 -12.74
C TRP A 10 -20.00 38.99 -12.11
N SER A 11 -19.63 39.59 -10.96
CA SER A 11 -18.38 39.29 -10.25
C SER A 11 -18.49 38.18 -9.19
N GLY A 12 -19.70 37.70 -8.86
CA GLY A 12 -19.92 36.74 -7.78
C GLY A 12 -19.72 35.27 -8.16
N VAL A 13 -19.95 34.89 -9.42
CA VAL A 13 -19.98 33.47 -9.85
C VAL A 13 -18.58 32.88 -10.04
N LEU A 14 -17.60 33.71 -10.44
CA LEU A 14 -16.24 33.24 -10.74
C LEU A 14 -15.50 32.74 -9.49
N ALA A 15 -15.81 33.28 -8.31
CA ALA A 15 -15.19 32.86 -7.04
C ALA A 15 -15.67 31.47 -6.57
N LEU A 16 -16.90 31.06 -6.92
CA LEU A 16 -17.46 29.79 -6.47
C LEU A 16 -16.98 28.58 -7.28
N LEU A 17 -16.55 28.79 -8.54
CA LEU A 17 -16.06 27.73 -9.42
C LEU A 17 -14.60 27.32 -9.13
N LEU A 18 -13.83 28.16 -8.42
CA LEU A 18 -12.42 27.88 -8.10
C LEU A 18 -12.23 26.93 -6.91
N CYS A 19 -13.21 26.77 -6.02
CA CYS A 19 -13.08 25.92 -4.83
C CYS A 19 -13.29 24.42 -5.08
N TYR A 20 -13.96 24.03 -6.19
CA TYR A 20 -14.25 22.62 -6.47
C TYR A 20 -13.09 21.83 -7.09
N ALA A 21 -12.08 22.50 -7.64
CA ALA A 21 -10.94 21.83 -8.27
C ALA A 21 -10.02 21.11 -7.26
N SER A 22 -9.86 21.67 -6.05
CA SER A 22 -8.84 21.25 -5.08
C SER A 22 -9.09 19.89 -4.40
N VAL A 23 -10.28 19.29 -4.56
CA VAL A 23 -10.64 18.03 -3.89
C VAL A 23 -10.29 16.80 -4.74
N ALA A 24 -10.19 16.94 -6.06
CA ALA A 24 -10.07 15.81 -6.99
C ALA A 24 -8.66 15.15 -6.99
N GLU A 25 -7.60 15.89 -6.67
CA GLU A 25 -6.23 15.34 -6.66
C GLU A 25 -5.95 14.42 -5.46
N ALA A 26 -6.74 14.53 -4.38
CA ALA A 26 -6.54 13.76 -3.14
C ALA A 26 -6.90 12.26 -3.23
N GLN A 27 -7.38 11.76 -4.37
CA GLN A 27 -7.92 10.40 -4.50
C GLN A 27 -7.15 9.45 -5.44
N ARG A 28 -6.05 9.89 -6.06
CA ARG A 28 -5.25 8.97 -6.89
C ARG A 28 -4.43 8.02 -5.99
N PRO A 29 -4.44 6.68 -6.19
CA PRO A 29 -3.52 5.79 -5.50
C PRO A 29 -2.07 6.14 -5.90
N PRO A 30 -1.13 6.22 -4.94
CA PRO A 30 0.24 6.64 -5.20
C PRO A 30 0.95 5.64 -6.13
N ARG A 31 1.76 6.18 -7.03
CA ARG A 31 2.48 5.39 -8.02
C ARG A 31 3.64 4.62 -7.38
N PRO A 32 4.08 3.48 -7.96
CA PRO A 32 5.24 2.75 -7.49
C PRO A 32 6.52 3.61 -7.37
N GLU A 33 6.69 4.58 -8.26
CA GLU A 33 7.82 5.53 -8.26
C GLU A 33 7.74 6.53 -7.10
N GLU A 34 6.54 7.02 -6.78
CA GLU A 34 6.27 7.95 -5.68
C GLU A 34 6.51 7.25 -4.33
N ILE A 35 5.99 6.03 -4.16
CA ILE A 35 6.25 5.19 -2.98
C ILE A 35 7.76 4.90 -2.85
N GLY A 36 8.41 4.52 -3.95
CA GLY A 36 9.84 4.22 -3.96
C GLY A 36 10.70 5.39 -3.50
N GLN A 37 10.39 6.60 -3.96
CA GLN A 37 11.10 7.82 -3.55
C GLN A 37 10.98 8.08 -2.04
N LEU A 38 9.76 7.99 -1.48
CA LEU A 38 9.53 8.13 -0.04
C LEU A 38 10.22 7.05 0.81
N VAL A 39 10.44 5.85 0.25
CA VAL A 39 11.21 4.79 0.91
C VAL A 39 12.70 5.10 0.93
N TYR A 40 13.30 5.63 -0.15
CA TYR A 40 14.71 6.03 -0.14
C TYR A 40 14.98 7.23 0.77
N GLU A 41 14.00 8.11 1.00
CA GLU A 41 14.12 9.17 2.02
C GLU A 41 14.24 8.59 3.44
N LYS A 42 13.62 7.43 3.71
CA LYS A 42 13.75 6.70 4.98
C LYS A 42 14.97 5.78 5.03
N LEU A 43 15.44 5.30 3.88
CA LEU A 43 16.56 4.36 3.72
C LEU A 43 17.56 4.88 2.68
N PRO A 44 18.29 5.98 2.96
CA PRO A 44 19.15 6.66 1.97
C PRO A 44 20.32 5.79 1.48
N ASN A 45 20.74 4.81 2.27
CA ASN A 45 21.84 3.89 1.94
C ASN A 45 21.38 2.64 1.15
N LEU A 46 20.09 2.50 0.83
CA LEU A 46 19.58 1.37 0.06
C LEU A 46 19.96 1.50 -1.43
N GLU A 47 20.49 0.42 -2.01
CA GLU A 47 20.87 0.38 -3.43
C GLU A 47 19.67 0.70 -4.34
N ARG A 48 19.76 1.76 -5.15
CA ARG A 48 18.65 2.22 -6.00
C ARG A 48 18.40 1.36 -7.24
N ALA A 49 19.41 0.65 -7.75
CA ALA A 49 19.41 -0.12 -9.00
C ALA A 49 18.53 0.51 -10.11
N ASN A 50 18.99 1.63 -10.68
CA ASN A 50 18.20 2.49 -11.58
C ASN A 50 18.96 2.97 -12.83
N THR A 51 19.98 2.22 -13.26
CA THR A 51 20.81 2.50 -14.44
C THR A 51 20.25 1.92 -15.75
N TYR A 52 19.04 1.36 -15.73
CA TYR A 52 18.40 0.72 -16.87
C TYR A 52 17.97 1.72 -17.94
N ARG A 53 17.91 1.26 -19.19
CA ARG A 53 17.36 2.02 -20.33
C ARG A 53 16.00 1.48 -20.74
N GLY A 54 15.10 2.34 -21.19
CA GLY A 54 13.82 1.92 -21.74
C GLY A 54 14.01 1.21 -23.08
N VAL A 55 13.44 0.00 -23.27
CA VAL A 55 13.60 -0.77 -24.53
C VAL A 55 13.17 0.03 -25.75
N ARG A 56 12.06 0.76 -25.65
CA ARG A 56 11.49 1.55 -26.76
C ARG A 56 12.18 2.90 -27.00
N SER A 57 12.71 3.55 -25.96
CA SER A 57 13.31 4.90 -26.09
C SER A 57 14.84 4.90 -26.15
N GLY A 58 15.50 3.87 -25.64
CA GLY A 58 16.96 3.85 -25.41
C GLY A 58 17.43 4.78 -24.28
N GLU A 59 16.54 5.60 -23.72
CA GLU A 59 16.85 6.58 -22.67
C GLU A 59 16.95 5.94 -21.29
N LEU A 60 17.74 6.55 -20.40
CA LEU A 60 17.85 6.12 -19.00
C LEU A 60 16.52 6.29 -18.26
N ARG A 61 16.24 5.37 -17.33
CA ARG A 61 14.99 5.30 -16.56
C ARG A 61 15.28 5.45 -15.05
N PRO A 62 15.74 6.63 -14.58
CA PRO A 62 16.22 6.80 -13.20
C PRO A 62 15.13 6.64 -12.12
N ILE A 63 13.84 6.71 -12.51
CA ILE A 63 12.67 6.48 -11.64
C ILE A 63 12.28 4.99 -11.54
N ASP A 64 12.74 4.14 -12.47
CA ASP A 64 12.63 2.69 -12.35
C ASP A 64 13.78 2.20 -11.47
N THR A 65 13.53 2.23 -10.17
CA THR A 65 14.43 1.82 -9.09
C THR A 65 14.07 0.42 -8.60
N LEU A 66 14.94 -0.18 -7.78
CA LEU A 66 14.66 -1.44 -7.07
C LEU A 66 13.30 -1.37 -6.35
N VAL A 67 13.11 -0.40 -5.45
CA VAL A 67 11.85 -0.29 -4.69
C VAL A 67 10.63 -0.06 -5.59
N SER A 68 10.70 0.78 -6.63
CA SER A 68 9.53 0.96 -7.52
C SER A 68 9.19 -0.30 -8.32
N ARG A 69 10.18 -1.12 -8.70
CA ARG A 69 9.95 -2.47 -9.26
C ARG A 69 9.41 -3.44 -8.21
N LEU A 70 9.90 -3.45 -6.97
CA LEU A 70 9.33 -4.27 -5.89
C LEU A 70 7.84 -3.95 -5.63
N ILE A 71 7.47 -2.67 -5.63
CA ILE A 71 6.08 -2.21 -5.48
C ILE A 71 5.21 -2.71 -6.65
N ARG A 72 5.69 -2.62 -7.90
CA ARG A 72 5.01 -3.20 -9.06
C ARG A 72 4.86 -4.72 -8.93
N PHE A 73 5.94 -5.42 -8.59
CA PHE A 73 5.94 -6.88 -8.47
C PHE A 73 4.93 -7.35 -7.43
N HIS A 74 4.90 -6.71 -6.27
CA HIS A 74 3.94 -6.98 -5.20
C HIS A 74 2.50 -6.69 -5.66
N GLN A 75 2.20 -5.47 -6.10
CA GLN A 75 0.83 -5.01 -6.32
C GLN A 75 0.24 -5.53 -7.64
N GLN A 76 1.04 -5.56 -8.71
CA GLN A 76 0.59 -5.79 -10.10
C GLN A 76 0.86 -7.23 -10.53
N ASN A 77 2.08 -7.74 -10.33
CA ASN A 77 2.46 -9.10 -10.76
C ASN A 77 2.03 -10.21 -9.77
N ARG A 78 1.69 -9.84 -8.53
CA ARG A 78 1.28 -10.76 -7.47
C ARG A 78 -0.07 -10.42 -6.82
N ASN A 79 -0.73 -9.34 -7.24
CA ASN A 79 -2.04 -8.90 -6.74
C ASN A 79 -2.13 -8.78 -5.20
N ARG A 80 -1.02 -8.40 -4.55
CA ARG A 80 -0.90 -8.32 -3.10
C ARG A 80 -1.24 -6.94 -2.53
N ARG A 81 -1.66 -6.90 -1.26
CA ARG A 81 -2.09 -5.69 -0.57
C ARG A 81 -0.89 -4.93 -0.01
N LEU A 82 -0.63 -3.73 -0.54
CA LEU A 82 0.47 -2.85 -0.10
C LEU A 82 0.55 -2.63 1.43
N ALA A 83 -0.59 -2.58 2.12
CA ALA A 83 -0.67 -2.41 3.57
C ALA A 83 -0.48 -3.70 4.39
N SER A 84 -0.27 -4.86 3.77
CA SER A 84 -0.12 -6.16 4.45
C SER A 84 1.35 -6.53 4.65
N ARG A 85 1.80 -6.56 5.91
CA ARG A 85 3.15 -7.05 6.26
C ARG A 85 3.36 -8.51 5.84
N LEU A 86 2.32 -9.33 5.91
CA LEU A 86 2.40 -10.75 5.54
C LEU A 86 2.70 -10.90 4.05
N ASP A 87 1.93 -10.21 3.21
CA ASP A 87 2.10 -10.20 1.75
C ASP A 87 3.51 -9.72 1.36
N TRP A 88 4.05 -8.73 2.08
CA TRP A 88 5.43 -8.28 1.90
C TRP A 88 6.47 -9.33 2.25
N LYS A 89 6.27 -10.11 3.33
CA LYS A 89 7.14 -11.24 3.68
C LYS A 89 7.07 -12.37 2.64
N ILE A 90 5.88 -12.66 2.11
CA ILE A 90 5.72 -13.62 0.99
C ILE A 90 6.41 -13.08 -0.28
N THR A 91 6.36 -11.76 -0.52
CA THR A 91 7.07 -11.13 -1.66
C THR A 91 8.58 -11.25 -1.52
N MET A 92 9.14 -11.08 -0.33
CA MET A 92 10.56 -11.36 -0.08
C MET A 92 10.88 -12.86 -0.25
N ALA A 93 9.95 -13.76 0.10
CA ALA A 93 10.11 -15.20 -0.08
C ALA A 93 10.12 -15.63 -1.56
N ASP A 94 9.29 -15.01 -2.41
CA ASP A 94 9.36 -15.16 -3.88
C ASP A 94 10.74 -14.75 -4.42
N LEU A 95 11.22 -13.57 -4.01
CA LEU A 95 12.48 -12.97 -4.50
C LEU A 95 13.74 -13.62 -3.93
N LEU A 96 13.62 -14.42 -2.88
CA LEU A 96 14.70 -15.26 -2.37
C LEU A 96 14.63 -16.69 -2.93
N GLY A 97 13.68 -16.99 -3.82
CA GLY A 97 13.50 -18.31 -4.43
C GLY A 97 12.99 -19.39 -3.48
N VAL A 98 12.52 -19.03 -2.27
CA VAL A 98 12.07 -19.99 -1.25
C VAL A 98 10.55 -20.22 -1.26
N ASN A 99 9.79 -19.44 -2.04
CA ASN A 99 8.34 -19.61 -2.24
C ASN A 99 7.96 -20.06 -3.66
N GLY A 100 8.94 -20.38 -4.52
CA GLY A 100 8.73 -20.83 -5.88
C GLY A 100 9.77 -20.29 -6.87
N VAL A 101 9.70 -20.77 -8.12
CA VAL A 101 10.55 -20.27 -9.21
C VAL A 101 9.95 -18.98 -9.79
N LEU A 102 10.74 -17.92 -9.82
CA LEU A 102 10.39 -16.66 -10.47
C LEU A 102 11.01 -16.62 -11.87
N ARG A 103 10.18 -16.49 -12.91
CA ARG A 103 10.64 -16.46 -14.31
C ARG A 103 10.92 -15.02 -14.76
N PRO A 104 11.84 -14.79 -15.72
CA PRO A 104 12.12 -13.47 -16.28
C PRO A 104 10.89 -12.66 -16.70
N GLU A 105 9.92 -13.32 -17.33
CA GLU A 105 8.68 -12.72 -17.84
C GLU A 105 7.67 -12.32 -16.74
N ASP A 106 7.78 -12.91 -15.55
CA ASP A 106 6.90 -12.59 -14.43
C ASP A 106 7.34 -11.33 -13.65
N TYR A 107 8.47 -10.71 -14.02
CA TYR A 107 9.11 -9.63 -13.26
C TYR A 107 8.97 -8.24 -13.92
N PRO A 108 8.71 -7.16 -13.16
CA PRO A 108 8.62 -5.80 -13.70
C PRO A 108 9.89 -5.39 -14.42
N GLY A 109 9.74 -4.94 -15.67
CA GLY A 109 10.85 -4.52 -16.51
C GLY A 109 11.21 -5.49 -17.64
N PHE A 110 10.66 -6.72 -17.66
CA PHE A 110 10.95 -7.73 -18.69
C PHE A 110 10.92 -7.19 -20.12
N GLU A 111 9.81 -6.56 -20.52
CA GLU A 111 9.62 -6.02 -21.88
C GLU A 111 9.98 -4.54 -22.01
N THR A 112 10.15 -3.83 -20.89
CA THR A 112 10.23 -2.36 -20.86
C THR A 112 11.61 -1.82 -20.53
N LEU A 113 12.49 -2.62 -19.91
CA LEU A 113 13.84 -2.23 -19.50
C LEU A 113 14.91 -3.13 -20.12
N SER A 114 16.03 -2.51 -20.49
CA SER A 114 17.22 -3.19 -20.99
C SER A 114 18.45 -2.81 -20.16
N PRO A 115 19.24 -3.79 -19.66
CA PRO A 115 18.91 -5.23 -19.61
C PRO A 115 17.70 -5.52 -18.70
N ASN A 116 17.18 -6.76 -18.74
CA ASN A 116 16.14 -7.19 -17.80
C ASN A 116 16.65 -7.05 -16.34
N PRO A 117 15.92 -6.34 -15.45
CA PRO A 117 16.36 -6.07 -14.09
C PRO A 117 16.34 -7.26 -13.12
N LEU A 118 15.68 -8.39 -13.46
CA LEU A 118 15.44 -9.48 -12.51
C LEU A 118 16.72 -9.95 -11.80
N GLN A 119 17.76 -10.29 -12.55
CA GLN A 119 18.95 -10.92 -11.96
C GLN A 119 19.71 -9.99 -11.00
N SER A 120 19.85 -8.72 -11.36
CA SER A 120 20.48 -7.68 -10.53
C SER A 120 19.64 -7.36 -9.30
N ASP A 121 18.31 -7.33 -9.43
CA ASP A 121 17.42 -7.06 -8.30
C ASP A 121 17.37 -8.24 -7.32
N LEU A 122 17.37 -9.50 -7.80
CA LEU A 122 17.52 -10.69 -6.95
C LEU A 122 18.84 -10.63 -6.16
N GLN A 123 19.95 -10.26 -6.80
CA GLN A 123 21.24 -10.07 -6.13
C GLN A 123 21.19 -8.95 -5.08
N ALA A 124 20.57 -7.81 -5.39
CA ALA A 124 20.43 -6.71 -4.42
C ALA A 124 19.61 -7.14 -3.19
N ILE A 125 18.52 -7.90 -3.36
CA ILE A 125 17.69 -8.42 -2.26
C ILE A 125 18.40 -9.54 -1.47
N ALA A 126 19.22 -10.35 -2.12
CA ALA A 126 20.02 -11.39 -1.49
C ALA A 126 21.15 -10.83 -0.60
N LYS A 127 21.76 -9.70 -0.99
CA LYS A 127 22.76 -8.98 -0.16
C LYS A 127 22.20 -8.50 1.18
N LEU A 128 20.90 -8.17 1.24
CA LEU A 128 20.27 -7.68 2.47
C LEU A 128 20.26 -8.76 3.55
N THR A 129 20.58 -8.39 4.79
CA THR A 129 20.31 -9.24 5.95
C THR A 129 18.80 -9.38 6.20
N ARG A 130 18.41 -10.37 7.03
CA ARG A 130 17.02 -10.51 7.48
C ARG A 130 16.49 -9.23 8.14
N ALA A 131 17.33 -8.54 8.92
CA ALA A 131 16.96 -7.29 9.60
C ALA A 131 16.77 -6.14 8.61
N GLU A 132 17.59 -6.04 7.57
CA GLU A 132 17.43 -5.01 6.53
C GLU A 132 16.20 -5.26 5.65
N ARG A 133 15.86 -6.53 5.35
CA ARG A 133 14.58 -6.86 4.71
C ARG A 133 13.38 -6.50 5.58
N ASP A 134 13.40 -6.80 6.88
CA ASP A 134 12.32 -6.36 7.79
C ASP A 134 12.23 -4.81 7.82
N ARG A 135 13.37 -4.07 7.89
CA ARG A 135 13.39 -2.59 7.82
C ARG A 135 12.88 -2.03 6.49
N LEU A 136 13.18 -2.67 5.35
CA LEU A 136 12.64 -2.29 4.04
C LEU A 136 11.11 -2.42 4.02
N ILE A 137 10.58 -3.52 4.55
CA ILE A 137 9.13 -3.71 4.70
C ILE A 137 8.53 -2.63 5.63
N ASP A 138 9.19 -2.31 6.75
CA ASP A 138 8.74 -1.25 7.66
C ASP A 138 8.73 0.13 6.99
N ALA A 139 9.76 0.46 6.19
CA ALA A 139 9.83 1.72 5.46
C ALA A 139 8.71 1.83 4.39
N ILE A 140 8.40 0.75 3.68
CA ILE A 140 7.28 0.68 2.74
C ILE A 140 5.95 0.86 3.47
N LEU A 141 5.71 0.11 4.55
CA LEU A 141 4.48 0.19 5.35
C LEU A 141 4.26 1.56 6.01
N ALA A 142 5.33 2.31 6.25
CA ALA A 142 5.27 3.67 6.78
C ALA A 142 4.87 4.75 5.76
N VAL A 143 4.85 4.45 4.45
CA VAL A 143 4.55 5.43 3.38
C VAL A 143 3.32 5.07 2.54
N VAL A 144 2.92 3.79 2.52
CA VAL A 144 1.71 3.37 1.80
C VAL A 144 0.45 3.85 2.54
N PRO A 145 -0.57 4.38 1.84
CA PRO A 145 -1.85 4.70 2.45
C PRO A 145 -2.45 3.44 3.09
N ARG A 146 -2.69 3.50 4.40
CA ARG A 146 -3.55 2.49 5.03
C ARG A 146 -4.99 2.78 4.61
N PRO A 147 -5.78 1.76 4.22
CA PRO A 147 -7.21 1.96 4.10
C PRO A 147 -7.70 2.44 5.46
N GLN A 148 -8.32 3.61 5.49
CA GLN A 148 -9.09 4.00 6.66
C GLN A 148 -10.16 2.93 6.81
N THR A 149 -10.05 2.09 7.83
CA THR A 149 -11.23 1.39 8.34
C THR A 149 -12.21 2.51 8.60
N ALA A 150 -13.36 2.48 7.92
CA ALA A 150 -14.35 3.54 8.06
C ALA A 150 -14.51 3.78 9.55
N ALA A 151 -14.20 5.01 9.99
CA ALA A 151 -14.43 5.37 11.37
C ALA A 151 -15.90 5.07 11.60
N VAL A 152 -16.20 4.10 12.47
CA VAL A 152 -17.56 3.96 12.99
C VAL A 152 -17.92 5.37 13.44
N PRO A 153 -18.99 5.99 12.88
CA PRO A 153 -19.38 7.32 13.30
C PRO A 153 -19.41 7.32 14.83
N PRO A 154 -18.92 8.39 15.51
CA PRO A 154 -19.13 8.49 16.94
C PRO A 154 -20.61 8.23 17.17
N GLU A 155 -20.91 7.13 17.86
CA GLU A 155 -22.29 6.75 18.13
C GLU A 155 -22.85 7.93 18.92
N GLU A 156 -23.76 8.68 18.29
CA GLU A 156 -24.32 9.88 18.90
C GLU A 156 -24.84 9.43 20.27
N THR A 157 -24.32 10.05 21.33
CA THR A 157 -24.69 9.69 22.69
C THR A 157 -26.10 10.18 22.94
N LEU A 158 -27.07 9.46 22.38
CA LEU A 158 -28.45 9.46 22.79
C LEU A 158 -28.44 9.10 24.27
N ALA A 159 -29.11 9.91 25.08
CA ALA A 159 -29.12 9.76 26.52
C ALA A 159 -29.54 8.34 26.92
N PRO A 160 -29.01 7.78 28.03
CA PRO A 160 -29.36 6.45 28.48
C PRO A 160 -30.89 6.27 28.57
N PRO A 161 -31.48 5.22 27.98
CA PRO A 161 -32.90 4.96 28.15
C PRO A 161 -33.18 4.67 29.62
N GLU A 162 -34.21 5.32 30.16
CA GLU A 162 -34.60 5.17 31.56
C GLU A 162 -35.06 3.72 31.84
N VAL A 163 -34.24 2.98 32.60
CA VAL A 163 -34.44 1.53 32.81
C VAL A 163 -35.62 1.28 33.75
N ARG A 164 -36.77 0.91 33.19
CA ARG A 164 -37.83 0.23 33.96
C ARG A 164 -37.36 -1.19 34.32
N PRO A 165 -37.48 -1.63 35.59
CA PRO A 165 -37.03 -2.96 35.98
C PRO A 165 -37.91 -4.03 35.33
N THR A 166 -37.30 -4.89 34.51
CA THR A 166 -37.87 -6.15 34.02
C THR A 166 -37.25 -7.30 34.83
N PRO A 167 -38.01 -8.39 35.10
CA PRO A 167 -37.51 -9.49 35.94
C PRO A 167 -36.33 -10.22 35.28
N PRO A 168 -35.42 -10.82 36.07
CA PRO A 168 -34.19 -11.42 35.55
C PRO A 168 -34.49 -12.68 34.71
N VAL A 169 -34.06 -12.64 33.44
CA VAL A 169 -33.95 -13.83 32.58
C VAL A 169 -32.60 -14.50 32.85
N PRO A 170 -32.53 -15.82 33.10
CA PRO A 170 -31.27 -16.50 33.34
C PRO A 170 -30.37 -16.50 32.10
N THR A 171 -29.13 -16.04 32.25
CA THR A 171 -28.12 -16.02 31.19
C THR A 171 -27.68 -17.45 30.84
N PRO A 172 -27.67 -17.85 29.55
CA PRO A 172 -27.04 -19.10 29.14
C PRO A 172 -25.52 -19.00 29.37
N ALA A 173 -24.94 -19.98 30.05
CA ALA A 173 -23.49 -20.02 30.25
C ALA A 173 -22.77 -20.19 28.91
N VAL A 174 -21.88 -19.25 28.58
CA VAL A 174 -20.98 -19.37 27.41
C VAL A 174 -20.00 -20.52 27.70
N PRO A 175 -19.94 -21.59 26.89
CA PRO A 175 -18.96 -22.64 27.08
C PRO A 175 -17.55 -22.07 26.84
N PRO A 176 -16.54 -22.47 27.63
CA PRO A 176 -15.17 -22.00 27.43
C PRO A 176 -14.66 -22.43 26.06
N LEU A 177 -13.96 -21.52 25.37
CA LEU A 177 -13.27 -21.82 24.13
C LEU A 177 -12.26 -22.96 24.37
N PRO A 178 -12.20 -23.99 23.48
CA PRO A 178 -11.20 -25.04 23.60
C PRO A 178 -9.80 -24.45 23.50
N ALA A 179 -8.91 -24.88 24.40
CA ALA A 179 -7.54 -24.40 24.44
C ALA A 179 -6.80 -24.78 23.14
N LEU A 180 -6.08 -23.83 22.54
CA LEU A 180 -5.25 -24.12 21.38
C LEU A 180 -4.08 -25.04 21.80
N PRO A 181 -3.79 -26.10 21.03
CA PRO A 181 -2.67 -26.99 21.32
C PRO A 181 -1.33 -26.24 21.28
N GLY A 182 -0.47 -26.51 22.26
CA GLY A 182 0.85 -25.87 22.37
C GLY A 182 1.81 -26.28 21.26
N ARG A 183 2.92 -25.53 21.14
CA ARG A 183 4.05 -25.93 20.26
C ARG A 183 4.52 -27.35 20.64
N GLY A 184 4.54 -28.25 19.65
CA GLY A 184 4.92 -29.66 19.83
C GLY A 184 3.79 -30.66 19.62
N SER A 185 2.53 -30.21 19.52
CA SER A 185 1.34 -31.10 19.46
C SER A 185 1.14 -31.88 18.14
N ALA A 186 2.18 -32.02 17.31
CA ALA A 186 2.11 -32.76 16.03
C ALA A 186 2.03 -34.28 16.24
N ASP A 187 2.56 -34.79 17.35
CA ASP A 187 2.61 -36.23 17.67
C ASP A 187 1.23 -36.83 18.04
N LEU A 188 0.18 -36.00 18.12
CA LEU A 188 -1.20 -36.41 18.44
C LEU A 188 -2.01 -36.91 17.22
N LEU A 189 -1.41 -36.96 16.03
CA LEU A 189 -2.04 -37.40 14.78
C LEU A 189 -1.54 -38.81 14.36
N ARG A 190 -1.73 -39.80 15.23
CA ARG A 190 -1.47 -41.22 14.95
C ARG A 190 -2.76 -42.01 14.73
#